data_AF-A0A821R3W0-F1
#
_entry.id   AF-A0A821R3W0-F1
#
_cell.length_a   1.000
_cell.length_b   1.000
_cell.length_c   1.000
_cell.angle_alpha   90.00
_cell.angle_beta   90.00
_cell.angle_gamma   90.00
#
_symmetry.space_group_name_H-M   'P 1'
#
loop_
_entity.id
_entity.type
_entity.pdbx_description
1 polymer ?
#
loop_
_entity_poly.entity_id
_entity_poly.type
_entity_poly.pdbx_seq_one_letter_code
_entity_poly.pdbx_strand_id
1 'polypeptide(L)'
;MVGNVPSIILKCCSLGCVIGAGGLWAGTELELRPKNRDEQTLVGGAIWSQIIIPIGLLITLVVEDKLYTFVHAYFLFAGAVLLVTTGLLLVCLECKRLKQSRTHRLSEVLEHAAQISTLTRPFDKIYFTIGVLCILASILTFLDFLYVIIM
;
A
#
# COMPACT_ATOMS: atom_id res chain seq x y z
N MET A 1 5.43 -28.87 -10.22
CA MET A 1 5.43 -27.60 -10.96
C MET A 1 4.02 -27.05 -11.25
N VAL A 2 3.09 -27.83 -11.80
CA VAL A 2 1.74 -27.32 -12.18
C VAL A 2 0.92 -26.78 -10.99
N GLY A 3 1.06 -27.37 -9.80
CA GLY A 3 0.40 -26.92 -8.57
C GLY A 3 0.86 -25.55 -8.04
N ASN A 4 1.98 -24.98 -8.51
CA ASN A 4 2.47 -23.70 -7.99
C ASN A 4 2.25 -22.53 -8.95
N VAL A 5 1.75 -22.80 -10.16
CA VAL A 5 1.49 -21.77 -11.19
C VAL A 5 0.52 -20.69 -10.70
N PRO A 6 -0.60 -21.02 -10.00
CA PRO A 6 -1.51 -20.00 -9.47
C PRO A 6 -0.84 -19.08 -8.44
N SER A 7 -0.03 -19.64 -7.54
CA SER A 7 0.72 -18.88 -6.53
C SER A 7 1.72 -17.93 -7.17
N ILE A 8 2.47 -18.40 -8.18
CA ILE A 8 3.43 -17.56 -8.92
C ILE A 8 2.70 -16.38 -9.60
N ILE A 9 1.57 -16.63 -10.25
CA ILE A 9 0.78 -15.58 -10.90
C ILE A 9 0.30 -14.54 -9.87
N LEU A 10 -0.25 -14.98 -8.74
CA LEU A 10 -0.73 -14.08 -7.69
C LEU A 10 0.40 -13.22 -7.11
N LYS A 11 1.59 -13.81 -6.87
CA LYS A 11 2.79 -13.09 -6.44
C LYS A 11 3.21 -12.04 -7.46
N CYS A 12 3.25 -12.40 -8.75
CA CYS A 12 3.61 -11.46 -9.82
C CYS A 12 2.62 -10.31 -9.95
N CYS A 13 1.31 -10.59 -9.88
CA CYS A 13 0.27 -9.55 -9.92
C CYS A 13 0.36 -8.61 -8.70
N SER A 14 0.55 -9.16 -7.49
CA SER A 14 0.75 -8.37 -6.28
C SER A 14 2.00 -7.49 -6.39
N LEU A 15 3.12 -8.07 -6.84
CA LEU A 15 4.38 -7.36 -7.05
C LEU A 15 4.22 -6.23 -8.08
N GLY A 16 3.51 -6.45 -9.18
CA GLY A 16 3.20 -5.42 -10.17
C GLY A 16 2.43 -4.24 -9.58
N CYS A 17 1.45 -4.51 -8.70
CA CYS A 17 0.71 -3.46 -7.99
C CYS A 17 1.62 -2.63 -7.06
N VAL A 18 2.51 -3.30 -6.31
CA VAL A 18 3.44 -2.65 -5.38
C VAL A 18 4.51 -1.86 -6.12
N ILE A 19 5.05 -2.37 -7.25
CA ILE A 19 5.98 -1.64 -8.11
C ILE A 19 5.30 -0.41 -8.70
N GLY A 20 4.05 -0.52 -9.16
CA GLY A 20 3.27 0.63 -9.63
C GLY A 20 3.10 1.69 -8.55
N ALA A 21 2.79 1.27 -7.32
CA ALA A 21 2.71 2.17 -6.16
C ALA A 21 4.06 2.83 -5.86
N GLY A 22 5.17 2.08 -5.91
CA GLY A 22 6.53 2.58 -5.75
C GLY A 22 6.94 3.58 -6.82
N GLY A 23 6.61 3.31 -8.09
CA GLY A 23 6.85 4.23 -9.20
C GLY A 23 6.07 5.53 -9.05
N LEU A 24 4.81 5.48 -8.60
CA LEU A 24 4.02 6.67 -8.28
C LEU A 24 4.61 7.45 -7.10
N TRP A 25 5.08 6.74 -6.07
CA TRP A 25 5.69 7.33 -4.88
C TRP A 25 7.02 8.03 -5.20
N ALA A 26 7.89 7.39 -6.00
CA ALA A 26 9.20 7.92 -6.38
C ALA A 26 9.14 8.96 -7.52
N GLY A 27 8.21 8.79 -8.48
CA GLY A 27 8.08 9.67 -9.64
C GLY A 27 7.34 10.97 -9.36
N THR A 28 6.78 11.12 -8.18
CA THR A 28 6.18 12.36 -7.73
C THR A 28 7.12 12.94 -6.68
N GLU A 29 7.41 14.24 -6.74
CA GLU A 29 8.26 14.97 -5.77
C GLU A 29 7.66 15.01 -4.34
N LEU A 30 6.96 13.96 -3.95
CA LEU A 30 6.43 13.73 -2.63
C LEU A 30 7.54 13.78 -1.59
N GLU A 31 8.73 13.21 -1.86
CA GLU A 31 9.89 13.25 -0.96
C GLU A 31 10.30 14.67 -0.51
N LEU A 32 10.00 15.70 -1.32
CA LEU A 32 10.34 17.09 -1.01
C LEU A 32 9.31 17.79 -0.11
N ARG A 33 8.23 17.12 0.31
CA ARG A 33 7.19 17.71 1.17
C ARG A 33 7.52 17.52 2.66
N PRO A 34 7.99 18.56 3.37
CA PRO A 34 8.58 18.41 4.71
C PRO A 34 7.60 18.03 5.82
N LYS A 35 6.28 18.12 5.58
CA LYS A 35 5.27 17.96 6.64
C LYS A 35 4.79 16.52 6.89
N ASN A 36 5.12 15.57 6.00
CA ASN A 36 4.60 14.19 6.07
C ASN A 36 5.71 13.13 6.10
N ARG A 37 6.81 13.41 6.82
CA ARG A 37 7.99 12.53 6.85
C ARG A 37 7.65 11.12 7.36
N ASP A 38 6.85 11.02 8.42
CA ASP A 38 6.45 9.73 8.99
C ASP A 38 5.52 8.93 8.06
N GLU A 39 4.59 9.61 7.37
CA GLU A 39 3.71 8.99 6.37
C GLU A 39 4.53 8.49 5.17
N GLN A 40 5.54 9.24 4.74
CA GLN A 40 6.44 8.82 3.66
C GLN A 40 7.32 7.66 4.06
N THR A 41 7.85 7.64 5.28
CA THR A 41 8.62 6.51 5.80
C THR A 41 7.74 5.26 5.92
N LEU A 42 6.49 5.40 6.36
CA LEU A 42 5.54 4.30 6.42
C LEU A 42 5.24 3.74 5.02
N VAL A 43 4.90 4.60 4.06
CA VAL A 43 4.60 4.21 2.68
C VAL A 43 5.82 3.60 1.99
N GLY A 44 6.98 4.23 2.10
CA GLY A 44 8.23 3.72 1.55
C GLY A 44 8.59 2.37 2.16
N GLY A 45 8.54 2.23 3.49
CA GLY A 45 8.79 0.95 4.17
C GLY A 45 7.83 -0.15 3.74
N ALA A 46 6.56 0.18 3.57
CA ALA A 46 5.56 -0.76 3.06
C ALA A 46 5.86 -1.19 1.62
N ILE A 47 6.13 -0.25 0.73
CA ILE A 47 6.43 -0.58 -0.68
C ILE A 47 7.70 -1.43 -0.78
N TRP A 48 8.80 -1.00 -0.16
CA TRP A 48 10.08 -1.71 -0.25
C TRP A 48 10.04 -3.10 0.37
N SER A 49 9.42 -3.26 1.54
CA SER A 49 9.27 -4.59 2.16
C SER A 49 8.47 -5.55 1.28
N GLN A 50 7.41 -5.05 0.64
CA GLN A 50 6.54 -5.85 -0.25
C GLN A 50 7.09 -6.02 -1.66
N ILE A 51 8.23 -5.41 -2.00
CA ILE A 51 9.02 -5.78 -3.19
C ILE A 51 10.00 -6.89 -2.82
N ILE A 52 10.77 -6.70 -1.75
CA ILE A 52 11.86 -7.60 -1.36
C ILE A 52 11.33 -8.98 -0.93
N ILE A 53 10.29 -9.03 -0.09
CA ILE A 53 9.79 -10.29 0.47
C ILE A 53 9.22 -11.20 -0.64
N PRO A 54 8.33 -10.76 -1.54
CA PRO A 54 7.82 -11.62 -2.61
C PRO A 54 8.90 -12.09 -3.59
N ILE A 55 9.91 -11.25 -3.89
CA ILE A 55 11.06 -11.65 -4.70
C ILE A 55 11.84 -12.77 -3.99
N GLY A 56 12.12 -12.62 -2.70
CA GLY A 56 12.76 -13.67 -1.89
C GLY A 56 11.99 -14.99 -1.93
N LEU A 57 10.66 -14.94 -1.74
CA LEU A 57 9.79 -16.12 -1.80
C LEU A 57 9.76 -16.76 -3.21
N LEU A 58 9.82 -15.96 -4.27
CA LEU A 58 9.90 -16.47 -5.64
C LEU A 58 11.24 -17.17 -5.90
N ILE A 59 12.35 -16.59 -5.46
CA ILE A 59 13.69 -17.20 -5.60
C ILE A 59 13.73 -18.57 -4.91
N THR A 60 13.18 -18.66 -3.69
CA THR A 60 13.15 -19.92 -2.94
C THR A 60 12.29 -20.99 -3.60
N LEU A 61 11.21 -20.61 -4.30
CA LEU A 61 10.43 -21.55 -5.10
C LEU A 61 11.17 -22.04 -6.35
N VAL A 62 12.05 -21.22 -6.94
CA VAL A 62 12.81 -21.56 -8.15
C VAL A 62 14.05 -22.41 -7.84
N VAL A 63 14.71 -22.15 -6.72
CA VAL A 63 15.94 -22.86 -6.28
C VAL A 63 15.63 -24.24 -5.68
N GLU A 64 14.35 -24.65 -5.62
CA GLU A 64 13.86 -25.89 -5.00
C GLU A 64 14.19 -26.05 -3.51
N ASP A 65 14.72 -25.01 -2.87
CA ASP A 65 14.83 -24.93 -1.42
C ASP A 65 13.45 -24.76 -0.80
N LYS A 66 12.91 -25.88 -0.31
CA LYS A 66 11.60 -25.93 0.33
C LYS A 66 11.64 -25.15 1.65
N LEU A 67 11.29 -23.87 1.58
CA LEU A 67 10.88 -23.12 2.76
C LEU A 67 9.69 -23.83 3.41
N TYR A 68 9.74 -23.97 4.74
CA TYR A 68 8.61 -24.49 5.50
C TYR A 68 7.35 -23.69 5.16
N THR A 69 6.27 -24.37 4.82
CA THR A 69 4.97 -23.76 4.48
C THR A 69 4.54 -22.73 5.51
N PHE A 70 4.82 -22.99 6.79
CA PHE A 70 4.58 -22.05 7.90
C PHE A 70 5.29 -20.70 7.71
N VAL A 71 6.56 -20.70 7.32
CA VAL A 71 7.37 -19.48 7.14
C VAL A 71 6.88 -18.70 5.93
N HIS A 72 6.58 -19.40 4.83
CA HIS A 72 6.02 -18.78 3.63
C HIS A 72 4.66 -18.14 3.93
N ALA A 73 3.76 -18.86 4.60
CA ALA A 73 2.45 -18.37 5.02
C ALA A 73 2.56 -17.18 5.98
N TYR A 74 3.51 -17.21 6.92
CA TYR A 74 3.79 -16.09 7.83
C TYR A 74 4.14 -14.81 7.06
N PHE A 75 5.06 -14.89 6.09
CA PHE A 75 5.44 -13.72 5.31
C PHE A 75 4.31 -13.19 4.43
N LEU A 76 3.49 -14.07 3.85
CA LEU A 76 2.31 -13.66 3.10
C LEU A 76 1.26 -12.99 3.99
N PHE A 77 1.00 -13.54 5.17
CA PHE A 77 0.05 -12.97 6.13
C PHE A 77 0.52 -11.60 6.63
N ALA A 78 1.77 -11.50 7.07
CA ALA A 78 2.36 -10.25 7.52
C ALA A 78 2.35 -9.19 6.40
N GLY A 79 2.67 -9.59 5.17
CA GLY A 79 2.60 -8.72 4.01
C GLY A 79 1.20 -8.21 3.70
N ALA A 80 0.20 -9.11 3.72
CA ALA A 80 -1.20 -8.73 3.55
C ALA A 80 -1.66 -7.73 4.62
N VAL A 81 -1.39 -7.99 5.90
CA VAL A 81 -1.74 -7.08 7.00
C VAL A 81 -1.10 -5.71 6.78
N LEU A 82 0.20 -5.67 6.47
CA LEU A 82 0.95 -4.43 6.28
C LEU A 82 0.43 -3.61 5.10
N LEU A 83 0.09 -4.27 3.97
CA LEU A 83 -0.50 -3.63 2.80
C LEU A 83 -1.89 -3.08 3.09
N VAL A 84 -2.75 -3.84 3.78
CA VAL A 84 -4.10 -3.39 4.14
C VAL A 84 -4.05 -2.23 5.11
N THR A 85 -3.20 -2.26 6.15
CA THR A 85 -3.12 -1.17 7.12
C THR A 85 -2.60 0.10 6.48
N THR A 86 -1.58 -0.01 5.62
CA THR A 86 -1.01 1.13 4.89
C THR A 86 -2.02 1.70 3.89
N GLY A 87 -2.65 0.83 3.10
CA GLY A 87 -3.63 1.23 2.10
C GLY A 87 -4.87 1.89 2.71
N LEU A 88 -5.43 1.32 3.79
CA LEU A 88 -6.56 1.90 4.52
C LEU A 88 -6.18 3.24 5.16
N LEU A 89 -4.99 3.35 5.76
CA LEU A 89 -4.54 4.61 6.35
C LEU A 89 -4.49 5.72 5.30
N LEU A 90 -3.91 5.47 4.13
CA LEU A 90 -3.84 6.44 3.03
C LEU A 90 -5.23 6.83 2.53
N VAL A 91 -6.10 5.85 2.25
CA VAL A 91 -7.46 6.11 1.77
C VAL A 91 -8.28 6.88 2.82
N CYS A 92 -8.20 6.49 4.09
CA CYS A 92 -8.91 7.16 5.17
C CYS A 92 -8.43 8.60 5.39
N LEU A 93 -7.11 8.85 5.31
CA LEU A 93 -6.56 10.21 5.42
C LEU A 93 -7.07 11.09 4.28
N GLU A 94 -7.04 10.61 3.05
CA GLU A 94 -7.53 11.37 1.88
C GLU A 94 -9.06 11.58 1.95
N CYS A 95 -9.84 10.57 2.35
CA CYS A 95 -11.29 10.70 2.54
C CYS A 95 -11.65 11.69 3.64
N LYS A 96 -10.91 11.70 4.77
CA LYS A 96 -11.10 12.70 5.84
C LYS A 96 -10.79 14.12 5.33
N ARG A 97 -9.72 14.30 4.55
CA ARG A 97 -9.37 15.58 3.93
C ARG A 97 -10.48 16.07 2.99
N LEU A 98 -11.03 15.17 2.16
CA LEU A 98 -12.14 15.50 1.25
C LEU A 98 -13.42 15.92 1.99
N LYS A 99 -13.74 15.25 3.11
CA LYS A 99 -14.89 15.60 3.95
C LYS A 99 -14.71 16.94 4.65
N GLN A 100 -13.54 17.20 5.23
CA GLN A 100 -13.22 18.49 5.86
C GLN A 100 -13.27 19.65 4.86
N SER A 101 -12.78 19.45 3.64
CA SER A 101 -12.86 20.47 2.58
C SER A 101 -14.30 20.79 2.16
N ARG A 102 -15.21 19.80 2.13
CA ARG A 102 -16.64 20.04 1.86
C ARG A 102 -17.35 20.78 2.99
N THR A 103 -17.04 20.47 4.25
CA THR A 103 -17.67 21.13 5.41
C THR A 103 -17.24 22.59 5.52
N HIS A 104 -15.97 22.91 5.23
CA HIS A 104 -15.49 24.30 5.24
C HIS A 104 -16.15 25.18 4.16
N ARG A 105 -16.41 24.64 2.95
CA ARG A 105 -17.12 25.39 1.89
C ARG A 105 -18.56 25.77 2.26
N LEU A 106 -19.20 25.03 3.18
CA LEU A 106 -20.55 25.37 3.65
C LEU A 106 -20.52 26.46 4.74
N SER A 107 -19.41 26.60 5.47
CA SER A 107 -19.23 27.62 6.52
C SER A 107 -18.55 28.90 6.02
N GLU A 108 -18.04 28.92 4.79
CA GLU A 108 -17.39 30.08 4.14
C GLU A 108 -18.33 31.29 3.90
N VAL A 109 -19.64 31.16 4.12
CA VAL A 109 -20.56 32.31 4.10
C VAL A 109 -20.49 33.12 5.41
N LEU A 110 -20.01 32.55 6.52
CA LEU A 110 -20.23 33.17 7.83
C LEU A 110 -19.10 34.06 8.34
N GLU A 111 -17.82 33.70 8.20
CA GLU A 111 -16.76 34.44 8.93
C GLU A 111 -15.41 34.47 8.20
N HIS A 112 -15.08 35.62 7.66
CA HIS A 112 -13.77 35.99 7.13
C HIS A 112 -12.70 36.20 8.24
N ALA A 113 -12.85 35.61 9.44
CA ALA A 113 -12.34 36.21 10.68
C ALA A 113 -11.29 35.41 11.50
N ALA A 114 -10.78 34.26 11.03
CA ALA A 114 -9.62 33.62 11.68
C ALA A 114 -8.78 32.92 10.60
N GLN A 115 -7.81 33.56 9.96
CA GLN A 115 -6.49 33.86 10.56
C GLN A 115 -6.00 32.63 11.35
N ILE A 116 -4.87 32.02 10.95
CA ILE A 116 -4.29 30.72 11.41
C ILE A 116 -4.55 29.62 10.37
N SER A 117 -3.84 29.68 9.25
CA SER A 117 -2.50 29.10 9.11
C SER A 117 -2.49 27.58 9.17
N THR A 118 -2.00 27.00 8.07
CA THR A 118 -1.56 25.61 7.88
C THR A 118 -2.60 24.64 7.31
N LEU A 119 -2.44 24.37 6.00
CA LEU A 119 -2.45 23.00 5.47
C LEU A 119 -3.78 22.34 5.07
N THR A 120 -4.70 23.05 4.41
CA THR A 120 -5.67 22.38 3.53
C THR A 120 -5.00 22.03 2.21
N ARG A 121 -4.18 20.97 2.22
CA ARG A 121 -3.65 20.36 0.97
C ARG A 121 -4.85 19.84 0.17
N PRO A 122 -4.97 20.16 -1.13
CA PRO A 122 -6.02 19.59 -1.97
C PRO A 122 -5.88 18.06 -2.02
N PHE A 123 -7.01 17.37 -2.22
CA PHE A 123 -7.07 15.91 -2.39
C PHE A 123 -5.95 15.42 -3.30
N ASP A 124 -5.11 14.54 -2.77
CA ASP A 124 -3.98 14.03 -3.54
C ASP A 124 -4.36 12.71 -4.20
N LYS A 125 -4.68 12.80 -5.50
CA LYS A 125 -5.01 11.65 -6.34
C LYS A 125 -3.93 10.58 -6.30
N ILE A 126 -2.66 10.96 -6.12
CA ILE A 126 -1.54 10.02 -6.13
C ILE A 126 -1.57 9.18 -4.85
N TYR A 127 -1.68 9.79 -3.67
CA TYR A 127 -1.78 9.04 -2.41
C TYR A 127 -3.02 8.15 -2.34
N PHE A 128 -4.15 8.64 -2.87
CA PHE A 128 -5.34 7.83 -3.00
C PHE A 128 -5.11 6.61 -3.91
N THR A 129 -4.44 6.81 -5.05
CA THR A 129 -4.13 5.73 -6.00
C THR A 129 -3.14 4.72 -5.40
N ILE A 130 -2.09 5.19 -4.72
CA ILE A 130 -1.15 4.34 -3.97
C ILE A 130 -1.92 3.50 -2.93
N GLY A 131 -2.82 4.12 -2.17
CA GLY A 131 -3.66 3.43 -1.20
C GLY A 131 -4.53 2.33 -1.82
N VAL A 132 -5.17 2.61 -2.96
CA VAL A 132 -5.96 1.62 -3.71
C VAL A 132 -5.09 0.48 -4.23
N LEU A 133 -3.91 0.77 -4.78
CA LEU A 133 -2.96 -0.23 -5.24
C LEU A 133 -2.46 -1.13 -4.10
N CYS A 134 -2.20 -0.56 -2.92
CA CYS A 134 -1.82 -1.33 -1.72
C CYS A 134 -2.96 -2.25 -1.27
N ILE A 135 -4.22 -1.79 -1.27
CA ILE A 135 -5.37 -2.63 -0.92
C ILE A 135 -5.52 -3.77 -1.94
N LEU A 136 -5.40 -3.47 -3.24
CA LEU A 136 -5.47 -4.49 -4.29
C LEU A 136 -4.36 -5.54 -4.14
N ALA A 137 -3.12 -5.10 -3.91
CA ALA A 137 -1.99 -5.97 -3.63
C ALA A 137 -2.22 -6.82 -2.36
N SER A 138 -2.83 -6.25 -1.32
CA SER A 138 -3.19 -7.00 -0.11
C SER A 138 -4.18 -8.13 -0.41
N ILE A 139 -5.20 -7.88 -1.24
CA ILE A 139 -6.19 -8.91 -1.60
C ILE A 139 -5.50 -10.05 -2.35
N LEU A 140 -4.65 -9.73 -3.33
CA LEU A 140 -3.90 -10.73 -4.10
C LEU A 140 -2.97 -11.55 -3.20
N THR A 141 -2.26 -10.88 -2.29
CA THR A 141 -1.34 -11.52 -1.32
C THR A 141 -2.10 -12.42 -0.34
N PHE A 142 -3.28 -11.99 0.10
CA PHE A 142 -4.13 -12.79 0.98
C PHE A 142 -4.74 -14.01 0.26
N LEU A 143 -5.10 -13.88 -1.02
CA LEU A 143 -5.53 -15.02 -1.83
C LEU A 143 -4.38 -16.03 -2.01
N ASP A 144 -3.15 -15.57 -2.20
CA ASP A 144 -1.96 -16.44 -2.24
C ASP A 144 -1.73 -17.13 -0.89
N PHE A 145 -1.91 -16.43 0.22
CA PHE A 145 -1.85 -17.00 1.57
C PHE A 145 -2.87 -18.13 1.76
N LEU A 146 -4.13 -17.90 1.39
CA LEU A 146 -5.18 -18.92 1.48
C LEU A 146 -4.85 -20.13 0.59
N TYR A 147 -4.34 -19.87 -0.61
CA TYR A 147 -3.94 -20.93 -1.53
C TYR A 147 -2.83 -21.82 -0.94
N VAL A 148 -1.79 -21.21 -0.36
CA VAL A 148 -0.65 -21.91 0.25
C VAL A 148 -1.03 -22.70 1.51
N ILE A 149 -2.10 -22.32 2.21
CA ILE A 149 -2.59 -23.06 3.38
C ILE A 149 -3.47 -24.25 2.99
N ILE A 150 -4.28 -24.10 1.93
CA ILE A 150 -5.26 -25.10 1.53
C ILE A 150 -4.62 -26.26 0.74
N MET A 151 -3.56 -25.98 -0.03
CA MET A 151 -2.85 -26.96 -0.87
C MET A 151 -1.59 -27.50 -0.19
#